data_AF-N9G8P3-F1
#
_entry.id   AF-N9G8P3-F1
#
_cell.length_a   1.000
_cell.length_b   1.000
_cell.length_c   1.000
_cell.angle_alpha   90.00
_cell.angle_beta   90.00
_cell.angle_gamma   90.00
#
_symmetry.space_group_name_H-M   'P 1'
#
loop_
_entity.id
_entity.type
_entity.pdbx_description
1 polymer ?
#
loop_
_entity_poly.entity_id
_entity_poly.type
_entity_poly.pdbx_seq_one_letter_code
_entity_poly.pdbx_strand_id
1 'polypeptide(L)'
;MLKLFSHSSFFSQRPKKSISLSGFNMLLAMWLGLILNFAFYQKIHEFTPYTNLKAGVLLVATALIIIAFYNLILQWLNWKWNAKILASALIILGGFSAYFVNSLGVVITPDQIQNMLQTDAREVRDLWSMRLVIWTLVFVVFPLFIIWMLKIQPASLGHQLVHKSLSSVVSLGLILGLLFCFYVDYAAIFREHRDLKGMLSPQNSIASTLSYYKKKAPKANLPLVAFGEDAHLLQQAQMQDHPKLMVLVVGETARAESFALNGYARNTNPELSKLAVINFNQVSSCGTATAVSVPCMFSGMSRETYDEQLASHREGLLDIAQRAGYQVTWIDNNSGCKGACDRVQKYQIPTQLKQKWCDAGGECFDEILVDSLKDYLAHLDKNNPKPQLIVLHQMGSHGPAYFKRSKAPYQPFQPTCKTNAIQGCSTEELKNSYDNSMVYTDHVLAQIIETLKQQKQYQTGFWYLSDHGESTGEHGLYLHGAPYSMAPTQQTHVPMLMWFSDAWKQQNTHQVSCLKGQTSQARSQDHLFPSLLSLLDIKTQVTEAKNDMLAQCSPSLKNRA
;
A
#
# COMPACT_ATOMS: atom_id res chain seq x y z
N MET A 1 65.19 -9.50 33.52
CA MET A 1 64.26 -8.34 33.54
C MET A 1 63.03 -8.72 32.71
N LEU A 2 62.07 -9.44 33.29
CA LEU A 2 60.82 -9.79 32.61
C LEU A 2 59.76 -10.06 33.68
N LYS A 3 58.95 -9.04 33.93
CA LYS A 3 57.74 -9.11 34.72
C LYS A 3 56.71 -8.21 34.04
N LEU A 4 55.47 -8.67 34.09
CA LEU A 4 54.21 -7.94 33.88
C LEU A 4 53.76 -7.81 32.42
N PHE A 5 52.90 -8.75 31.99
CA PHE A 5 51.53 -8.41 31.61
C PHE A 5 50.64 -9.64 31.83
N SER A 6 50.08 -9.76 33.03
CA SER A 6 48.99 -10.69 33.34
C SER A 6 47.70 -10.14 32.72
N HIS A 7 47.13 -10.87 31.77
CA HIS A 7 45.74 -10.71 31.35
C HIS A 7 44.82 -11.00 32.55
N SER A 8 44.23 -9.96 33.14
CA SER A 8 43.23 -10.08 34.19
C SER A 8 41.86 -9.58 33.70
N SER A 9 41.00 -10.56 33.40
CA SER A 9 39.61 -10.64 33.86
C SER A 9 38.65 -9.44 33.68
N PHE A 10 38.38 -9.00 32.44
CA PHE A 10 37.21 -8.12 32.19
C PHE A 10 35.90 -8.89 31.90
N PHE A 11 35.91 -10.22 31.84
CA PHE A 11 34.71 -11.04 31.52
C PHE A 11 34.21 -11.98 32.64
N SER A 12 34.76 -11.94 33.86
CA SER A 12 34.52 -13.01 34.86
C SER A 12 33.42 -12.76 35.90
N GLN A 13 32.51 -11.81 35.72
CA GLN A 13 31.36 -11.65 36.63
C GLN A 13 30.05 -11.40 35.86
N ARG A 14 29.57 -12.42 35.14
CA ARG A 14 28.17 -12.45 34.71
C ARG A 14 27.29 -12.52 35.98
N PRO A 15 26.35 -11.61 36.22
CA PRO A 15 25.49 -11.67 37.38
C PRO A 15 24.75 -13.02 37.41
N LYS A 16 24.96 -13.80 38.47
CA LYS A 16 24.33 -15.12 38.72
C LYS A 16 22.85 -14.99 39.12
N LYS A 17 22.08 -14.09 38.50
CA LYS A 17 20.63 -14.04 38.74
C LYS A 17 19.99 -15.17 37.96
N SER A 18 19.65 -16.24 38.69
CA SER A 18 18.91 -17.37 38.17
C SER A 18 17.42 -17.10 38.36
N ILE A 19 16.61 -17.39 37.34
CA ILE A 19 15.17 -17.14 37.34
C ILE A 19 14.42 -18.44 37.10
N SER A 20 13.26 -18.60 37.74
CA SER A 20 12.36 -19.71 37.43
C SER A 20 11.79 -19.56 36.02
N LEU A 21 11.42 -20.67 35.38
CA LEU A 21 10.79 -20.62 34.05
C LEU A 21 9.49 -19.79 34.05
N SER A 22 8.71 -19.87 35.14
CA SER A 22 7.49 -19.07 35.28
C SER A 22 7.81 -17.57 35.41
N GLY A 23 8.84 -17.21 36.18
CA GLY A 23 9.30 -15.81 36.26
C GLY A 23 9.81 -15.29 34.91
N PHE A 24 10.53 -16.13 34.15
CA PHE A 24 10.96 -15.80 32.79
C PHE A 24 9.76 -15.54 31.87
N ASN A 25 8.75 -16.41 31.91
CA ASN A 25 7.52 -16.25 31.12
C ASN A 25 6.76 -14.98 31.48
N MET A 26 6.67 -14.64 32.77
CA MET A 26 6.02 -13.41 33.22
C MET A 26 6.77 -12.15 32.76
N LEU A 27 8.10 -12.13 32.86
CA LEU A 27 8.90 -11.01 32.32
C LEU A 27 8.69 -10.81 30.82
N LEU A 28 8.68 -11.91 30.06
CA LEU A 28 8.39 -11.87 28.63
C LEU A 28 6.96 -11.40 28.36
N ALA A 29 5.98 -11.88 29.12
CA ALA A 29 4.58 -11.45 28.98
C ALA A 29 4.39 -9.96 29.27
N MET A 30 5.09 -9.40 30.25
CA MET A 30 5.09 -7.96 30.51
C MET A 30 5.74 -7.17 29.38
N TRP A 31 6.88 -7.66 28.86
CA TRP A 31 7.52 -7.02 27.72
C TRP A 31 6.60 -6.99 26.49
N LEU A 32 6.05 -8.15 26.12
CA LEU A 32 5.16 -8.27 24.96
C LEU A 32 3.84 -7.52 25.18
N GLY A 33 3.22 -7.66 26.35
CA GLY A 33 1.90 -7.09 26.62
C GLY A 33 1.90 -5.59 26.86
N LEU A 34 2.88 -5.06 27.60
CA LEU A 34 2.89 -3.67 28.02
C LEU A 34 3.80 -2.80 27.14
N ILE A 35 5.09 -3.17 27.04
CA ILE A 35 6.12 -2.29 26.50
C ILE A 35 5.96 -2.06 24.99
N LEU A 36 5.57 -3.09 24.24
CA LEU A 36 5.47 -3.02 22.78
C LEU A 36 4.18 -2.35 22.25
N ASN A 37 3.15 -2.18 23.09
CA ASN A 37 1.77 -1.95 22.62
C ASN A 37 1.17 -0.59 23.01
N PHE A 38 1.99 0.46 23.17
CA PHE A 38 1.49 1.76 23.65
C PHE A 38 0.49 2.43 22.70
N ALA A 39 0.66 2.36 21.37
CA ALA A 39 -0.31 2.92 20.42
C ALA A 39 -1.67 2.20 20.48
N PHE A 40 -1.67 0.88 20.73
CA PHE A 40 -2.91 0.14 20.99
C PHE A 40 -3.62 0.68 22.24
N TYR A 41 -2.90 0.91 23.34
CA TYR A 41 -3.48 1.49 24.55
C TYR A 41 -3.97 2.93 24.34
N GLN A 42 -3.26 3.74 23.55
CA GLN A 42 -3.70 5.08 23.17
C GLN A 42 -5.04 5.02 22.40
N LYS A 43 -5.22 4.07 21.48
CA LYS A 43 -6.49 3.91 20.77
C LYS A 43 -7.63 3.41 21.66
N ILE A 44 -7.36 2.50 22.60
CA ILE A 44 -8.35 2.14 23.62
C ILE A 44 -8.77 3.36 24.46
N HIS A 45 -7.83 4.26 24.77
CA HIS A 45 -8.14 5.51 25.47
C HIS A 45 -8.92 6.51 24.61
N GLU A 46 -8.68 6.54 23.30
CA GLU A 46 -9.41 7.40 22.37
C GLU A 46 -10.85 6.94 22.16
N PHE A 47 -11.08 5.62 22.11
CA PHE A 47 -12.41 5.04 21.83
C PHE A 47 -13.26 4.77 23.08
N THR A 48 -12.70 4.96 24.28
CA THR A 48 -13.50 4.83 25.50
C THR A 48 -14.31 6.10 25.76
N PRO A 49 -15.58 5.99 26.18
CA PRO A 49 -16.40 7.16 26.54
C PRO A 49 -15.95 7.82 27.86
N TYR A 50 -14.97 7.25 28.56
CA TYR A 50 -14.49 7.75 29.85
C TYR A 50 -13.34 8.75 29.69
N THR A 51 -13.41 9.87 30.41
CA THR A 51 -12.33 10.89 30.48
C THR A 51 -11.67 10.98 31.86
N ASN A 52 -12.14 10.19 32.84
CA ASN A 52 -11.80 10.31 34.26
C ASN A 52 -10.98 9.09 34.72
N LEU A 53 -10.85 8.89 36.04
CA LEU A 53 -10.19 7.72 36.66
C LEU A 53 -10.63 6.37 36.04
N LYS A 54 -11.90 6.24 35.62
CA LYS A 54 -12.43 5.04 34.94
C LYS A 54 -11.67 4.68 33.66
N ALA A 55 -11.23 5.68 32.88
CA ALA A 55 -10.41 5.45 31.69
C ALA A 55 -9.07 4.80 32.06
N GLY A 56 -8.42 5.33 33.11
CA GLY A 56 -7.18 4.74 33.64
C GLY A 56 -7.37 3.30 34.13
N VAL A 57 -8.48 3.02 34.84
CA VAL A 57 -8.80 1.65 35.30
C VAL A 57 -9.02 0.70 34.12
N LEU A 58 -9.73 1.14 33.07
CA LEU A 58 -9.93 0.33 31.86
C LEU A 58 -8.60 0.02 31.15
N LEU A 59 -7.70 1.00 31.04
CA LEU A 59 -6.38 0.79 30.44
C LEU A 59 -5.52 -0.19 31.26
N VAL A 60 -5.51 -0.04 32.59
CA VAL A 60 -4.81 -0.98 33.49
C VAL A 60 -5.41 -2.38 33.36
N ALA A 61 -6.75 -2.50 33.33
CA ALA A 61 -7.42 -3.77 33.13
C ALA A 61 -7.05 -4.40 31.78
N THR A 62 -6.99 -3.60 30.71
CA THR A 62 -6.61 -4.05 29.36
C THR A 62 -5.17 -4.57 29.37
N ALA A 63 -4.23 -3.83 29.97
CA ALA A 63 -2.84 -4.25 30.07
C ALA A 63 -2.69 -5.55 30.86
N LEU A 64 -3.40 -5.67 31.99
CA LEU A 64 -3.41 -6.88 32.80
C LEU A 64 -3.99 -8.09 32.05
N ILE A 65 -5.07 -7.91 31.29
CA ILE A 65 -5.63 -8.96 30.42
C ILE A 65 -4.60 -9.44 29.40
N ILE A 66 -3.92 -8.53 28.71
CA ILE A 66 -2.95 -8.86 27.67
C ILE A 66 -1.72 -9.56 28.27
N ILE A 67 -1.20 -9.06 29.39
CA ILE A 67 -0.09 -9.69 30.12
C ILE A 67 -0.50 -11.10 30.57
N ALA A 68 -1.69 -11.25 31.16
CA ALA A 68 -2.19 -12.55 31.59
C ALA A 68 -2.39 -13.52 30.43
N PHE A 69 -2.85 -13.03 29.28
CA PHE A 69 -3.02 -13.81 28.05
C PHE A 69 -1.68 -14.31 27.51
N TYR A 70 -0.67 -13.44 27.36
CA TYR A 70 0.66 -13.87 26.95
C TYR A 70 1.28 -14.81 27.97
N ASN A 71 1.17 -14.53 29.27
CA ASN A 71 1.68 -15.42 30.30
C ASN A 71 1.03 -16.81 30.19
N LEU A 72 -0.30 -16.88 30.04
CA LEU A 72 -1.03 -18.13 29.85
C LEU A 72 -0.47 -18.95 28.69
N ILE A 73 -0.33 -18.35 27.51
CA ILE A 73 0.22 -19.03 26.32
C ILE A 73 1.67 -19.48 26.56
N LEU A 74 2.50 -18.61 27.11
CA LEU A 74 3.91 -18.89 27.37
C LEU A 74 4.09 -20.00 28.40
N GLN A 75 3.18 -20.18 29.37
CA GLN A 75 3.25 -21.31 30.30
C GLN A 75 3.16 -22.66 29.58
N TRP A 76 2.49 -22.75 28.43
CA TRP A 76 2.37 -24.01 27.70
C TRP A 76 3.40 -24.17 26.58
N LEU A 77 3.80 -23.07 25.93
CA LEU A 77 4.78 -23.12 24.83
C LEU A 77 6.24 -23.15 25.31
N ASN A 78 6.57 -22.42 26.39
CA ASN A 78 7.94 -22.33 26.86
C ASN A 78 8.29 -23.46 27.82
N TRP A 79 9.30 -24.22 27.43
CA TRP A 79 10.05 -25.21 28.20
C TRP A 79 11.50 -24.76 28.32
N LYS A 80 12.26 -25.32 29.28
CA LYS A 80 13.65 -24.91 29.49
C LYS A 80 14.51 -24.93 28.21
N TRP A 81 14.27 -25.89 27.32
CA TRP A 81 15.06 -26.10 26.11
C TRP A 81 14.71 -25.12 24.96
N ASN A 82 13.45 -24.68 24.84
CA ASN A 82 13.01 -23.78 23.76
C ASN A 82 12.72 -22.33 24.21
N ALA A 83 12.62 -22.05 25.51
CA ALA A 83 12.14 -20.77 26.03
C ALA A 83 12.92 -19.56 25.50
N LYS A 84 14.25 -19.65 25.42
CA LYS A 84 15.08 -18.56 24.89
C LYS A 84 14.90 -18.34 23.39
N ILE A 85 14.74 -19.41 22.62
CA ILE A 85 14.57 -19.34 21.17
C ILE A 85 13.20 -18.76 20.85
N LEU A 86 12.14 -19.28 21.49
CA LEU A 86 10.78 -18.75 21.29
C LEU A 86 10.67 -17.29 21.76
N ALA A 87 11.25 -16.94 22.90
CA ALA A 87 11.31 -15.56 23.37
C ALA A 87 12.03 -14.66 22.35
N SER A 88 13.14 -15.12 21.77
CA SER A 88 13.88 -14.35 20.76
C SER A 88 13.01 -14.09 19.52
N ALA A 89 12.31 -15.11 19.02
CA ALA A 89 11.41 -14.96 17.88
C ALA A 89 10.27 -13.97 18.17
N LEU A 90 9.63 -14.07 19.35
CA LEU A 90 8.55 -13.17 19.75
C LEU A 90 9.01 -11.73 19.96
N ILE A 91 10.22 -11.51 20.50
CA ILE A 91 10.81 -10.17 20.68
C ILE A 91 11.15 -9.55 19.33
N ILE A 92 11.74 -10.31 18.40
CA ILE A 92 12.07 -9.82 17.06
C ILE A 92 10.78 -9.45 16.31
N LEU A 93 9.84 -10.39 16.22
CA LEU A 93 8.57 -10.18 15.52
C LEU A 93 7.76 -9.05 16.15
N GLY A 94 7.68 -9.03 17.48
CA GLY A 94 6.96 -8.02 18.25
C GLY A 94 7.60 -6.65 18.15
N GLY A 95 8.92 -6.57 18.26
CA GLY A 95 9.64 -5.29 18.21
C GLY A 95 9.55 -4.62 16.85
N PHE A 96 9.70 -5.36 15.75
CA PHE A 96 9.55 -4.78 14.41
C PHE A 96 8.10 -4.42 14.09
N SER A 97 7.13 -5.29 14.37
CA SER A 97 5.71 -4.94 14.16
C SER A 97 5.29 -3.73 15.01
N ALA A 98 5.74 -3.67 16.26
CA ALA A 98 5.49 -2.53 17.13
C ALA A 98 6.10 -1.23 16.59
N TYR A 99 7.24 -1.26 15.89
CA TYR A 99 7.78 -0.05 15.27
C TYR A 99 6.78 0.56 14.28
N PHE A 100 6.23 -0.26 13.38
CA PHE A 100 5.30 0.19 12.35
C PHE A 100 3.96 0.65 12.94
N VAL A 101 3.42 -0.09 13.90
CA VAL A 101 2.18 0.30 14.60
C VAL A 101 2.37 1.62 15.35
N ASN A 102 3.44 1.73 16.13
CA ASN A 102 3.62 2.87 17.03
C ASN A 102 4.20 4.12 16.35
N SER A 103 4.99 3.96 15.29
CA SER A 103 5.61 5.09 14.59
C SER A 103 4.77 5.55 13.40
N LEU A 104 4.09 4.64 12.69
CA LEU A 104 3.37 4.97 11.47
C LEU A 104 1.84 4.89 11.60
N GLY A 105 1.32 4.38 12.72
CA GLY A 105 -0.12 4.18 12.93
C GLY A 105 -0.71 3.02 12.13
N VAL A 106 0.13 2.15 11.57
CA VAL A 106 -0.29 1.06 10.68
C VAL A 106 -0.94 -0.07 11.48
N VAL A 107 -2.03 -0.63 10.95
CA VAL A 107 -2.64 -1.87 11.43
C VAL A 107 -2.07 -3.04 10.62
N ILE A 108 -1.45 -4.03 11.27
CA ILE A 108 -0.84 -5.17 10.56
C ILE A 108 -1.92 -6.19 10.18
N THR A 109 -2.38 -6.12 8.93
CA THR A 109 -3.38 -7.02 8.34
C THR A 109 -2.76 -8.04 7.39
N PRO A 110 -3.51 -9.04 6.89
CA PRO A 110 -3.03 -9.92 5.82
C PRO A 110 -2.61 -9.17 4.55
N ASP A 111 -3.23 -8.01 4.25
CA ASP A 111 -2.85 -7.15 3.12
C ASP A 111 -1.48 -6.51 3.36
N GLN A 112 -1.18 -6.11 4.60
CA GLN A 112 0.15 -5.60 4.93
C GLN A 112 1.24 -6.68 4.81
N ILE A 113 0.91 -7.93 5.13
CA ILE A 113 1.81 -9.07 4.87
C ILE A 113 1.99 -9.28 3.36
N GLN A 114 0.93 -9.14 2.56
CA GLN A 114 1.01 -9.20 1.10
C GLN A 114 1.92 -8.09 0.55
N ASN A 115 1.74 -6.84 0.99
CA ASN A 115 2.59 -5.70 0.61
C ASN A 115 4.06 -6.00 0.94
N MET A 116 4.34 -6.46 2.16
CA MET A 116 5.69 -6.86 2.59
C MET A 116 6.29 -7.99 1.75
N LEU A 117 5.49 -8.90 1.21
CA LEU A 117 5.96 -10.01 0.38
C LEU A 117 6.11 -9.64 -1.12
N GLN A 118 5.42 -8.60 -1.59
CA GLN A 118 5.47 -8.12 -2.97
C GLN A 118 6.35 -6.87 -3.16
N THR A 119 6.91 -6.33 -2.08
CA THR A 119 7.86 -5.22 -2.08
C THR A 119 9.19 -5.61 -2.74
N ASP A 120 9.98 -4.61 -3.13
CA ASP A 120 11.34 -4.79 -3.65
C ASP A 120 12.42 -4.23 -2.72
N ALA A 121 13.69 -4.47 -3.05
CA ALA A 121 14.81 -4.03 -2.22
C ALA A 121 14.95 -2.49 -2.13
N ARG A 122 14.39 -1.74 -3.09
CA ARG A 122 14.41 -0.26 -3.10
C ARG A 122 13.37 0.26 -2.12
N GLU A 123 12.15 -0.25 -2.16
CA GLU A 123 11.09 0.11 -1.21
C GLU A 123 11.50 -0.18 0.24
N VAL A 124 12.10 -1.35 0.51
CA VAL A 124 12.60 -1.70 1.87
C VAL A 124 13.71 -0.75 2.32
N ARG A 125 14.60 -0.34 1.40
CA ARG A 125 15.68 0.61 1.71
C ARG A 125 15.11 1.98 2.09
N ASP A 126 14.01 2.39 1.47
CA ASP A 126 13.33 3.63 1.80
C ASP A 126 12.66 3.62 3.18
N LEU A 127 12.45 2.47 3.81
CA LEU A 127 12.02 2.40 5.21
C LEU A 127 13.16 2.58 6.23
N TRP A 128 14.42 2.56 5.78
CA TRP A 128 15.57 2.65 6.68
C TRP A 128 15.73 4.05 7.26
N SER A 129 15.94 4.13 8.58
CA SER A 129 16.18 5.40 9.27
C SER A 129 16.91 5.21 10.59
N MET A 130 17.55 6.28 11.08
CA MET A 130 18.18 6.28 12.41
C MET A 130 17.17 5.99 13.53
N ARG A 131 15.92 6.41 13.36
CA ARG A 131 14.83 6.10 14.32
C ARG A 131 14.55 4.61 14.39
N LEU A 132 14.48 3.93 13.24
CA LEU A 132 14.33 2.47 13.18
C LEU A 132 15.54 1.76 13.81
N VAL A 133 16.76 2.27 13.60
CA VAL A 133 17.98 1.70 14.22
C VAL A 133 17.92 1.83 15.73
N ILE A 134 17.64 3.02 16.28
CA ILE A 134 17.53 3.24 17.73
C ILE A 134 16.42 2.36 18.32
N TRP A 135 15.26 2.29 17.65
CA TRP A 135 14.17 1.42 18.06
C TRP A 135 14.61 -0.05 18.12
N THR A 136 15.30 -0.52 17.08
CA THR A 136 15.80 -1.90 17.02
C THR A 136 16.78 -2.17 18.15
N LEU A 137 17.68 -1.23 18.46
CA LEU A 137 18.62 -1.37 19.57
C LEU A 137 17.92 -1.49 20.93
N VAL A 138 16.91 -0.65 21.19
CA VAL A 138 16.22 -0.58 22.49
C VAL A 138 15.15 -1.67 22.65
N PHE A 139 14.34 -1.92 21.63
CA PHE A 139 13.16 -2.78 21.72
C PHE A 139 13.38 -4.20 21.15
N VAL A 140 14.51 -4.45 20.49
CA VAL A 140 14.87 -5.78 19.97
C VAL A 140 16.20 -6.25 20.55
N VAL A 141 17.30 -5.54 20.31
CA VAL A 141 18.65 -6.01 20.68
C VAL A 141 18.86 -6.03 22.19
N PHE A 142 18.46 -4.98 22.90
CA PHE A 142 18.59 -4.92 24.36
C PHE A 142 17.81 -6.02 25.10
N PRO A 143 16.50 -6.24 24.85
CA PRO A 143 15.78 -7.35 25.49
C PRO A 143 16.32 -8.71 25.07
N LEU A 144 16.75 -8.90 23.81
CA LEU A 144 17.45 -10.12 23.38
C LEU A 144 18.71 -10.37 24.23
N PHE A 145 19.54 -9.35 24.40
CA PHE A 145 20.74 -9.45 25.23
C PHE A 145 20.40 -9.88 26.68
N ILE A 146 19.38 -9.26 27.29
CA ILE A 146 18.92 -9.62 28.64
C ILE A 146 18.49 -11.08 28.72
N ILE A 147 17.60 -11.55 27.82
CA ILE A 147 17.09 -12.94 27.90
C ILE A 147 18.21 -13.98 27.75
N TRP A 148 19.24 -13.68 26.98
CA TRP A 148 20.37 -14.58 26.77
C TRP A 148 21.32 -14.58 27.97
N MET A 149 21.45 -13.48 28.70
CA MET A 149 22.19 -13.41 29.97
C MET A 149 21.51 -14.15 31.12
N LEU A 150 20.17 -14.21 31.15
CA LEU A 150 19.43 -14.88 32.22
C LEU A 150 19.67 -16.39 32.22
N LYS A 151 19.87 -16.98 33.40
CA LYS A 151 19.96 -18.44 33.59
C LYS A 151 18.63 -18.99 34.09
N ILE A 152 18.01 -19.89 33.31
CA ILE A 152 16.77 -20.56 33.69
C ILE A 152 17.10 -21.73 34.61
N GLN A 153 16.52 -21.73 35.81
CA GLN A 153 16.73 -22.78 36.81
C GLN A 153 16.16 -24.13 36.32
N PRO A 154 16.88 -25.25 36.52
CA PRO A 154 16.29 -26.57 36.36
C PRO A 154 15.26 -26.82 37.47
N ALA A 155 14.14 -27.44 37.12
CA ALA A 155 13.13 -27.90 38.06
C ALA A 155 12.64 -29.29 37.63
N SER A 156 12.15 -30.10 38.57
CA SER A 156 11.53 -31.39 38.23
C SER A 156 10.27 -31.18 37.40
N LEU A 157 9.92 -32.15 36.55
CA LEU A 157 8.76 -32.03 35.66
C LEU A 157 7.45 -31.78 36.45
N GLY A 158 7.24 -32.52 37.55
CA GLY A 158 6.06 -32.33 38.41
C GLY A 158 5.98 -30.92 39.00
N HIS A 159 7.09 -30.39 39.52
CA HIS A 159 7.13 -29.03 40.05
C HIS A 159 6.87 -27.98 38.96
N GLN A 160 7.43 -28.17 37.76
CA GLN A 160 7.15 -27.30 36.61
C GLN A 160 5.67 -27.33 36.22
N LEU A 161 5.06 -28.51 36.16
CA LEU A 161 3.65 -28.67 35.80
C LEU A 161 2.73 -27.99 36.83
N VAL A 162 2.99 -28.15 38.13
CA VAL A 162 2.21 -27.48 39.18
C VAL A 162 2.30 -25.95 39.03
N HIS A 163 3.50 -25.40 38.88
CA HIS A 163 3.66 -23.95 38.71
C HIS A 163 3.05 -23.41 37.41
N LYS A 164 3.17 -24.15 36.30
CA LYS A 164 2.53 -23.82 35.02
C LYS A 164 1.01 -23.81 35.14
N SER A 165 0.44 -24.84 35.75
CA SER A 165 -1.01 -24.96 35.97
C SER A 165 -1.52 -23.87 36.89
N LEU A 166 -0.86 -23.62 38.04
CA LEU A 166 -1.26 -22.56 38.97
C LEU A 166 -1.19 -21.18 38.30
N SER A 167 -0.09 -20.88 37.60
CA SER A 167 0.03 -19.62 36.86
C SER A 167 -1.01 -19.50 35.76
N SER A 168 -1.39 -20.60 35.11
CA SER A 168 -2.43 -20.61 34.07
C SER A 168 -3.82 -20.34 34.65
N VAL A 169 -4.14 -20.94 35.80
CA VAL A 169 -5.41 -20.70 36.52
C VAL A 169 -5.50 -19.24 36.96
N VAL A 170 -4.42 -18.67 37.52
CA VAL A 170 -4.39 -17.25 37.91
C VAL A 170 -4.56 -16.35 36.69
N SER A 171 -3.83 -16.60 35.60
CA SER A 171 -3.97 -15.85 34.35
C SER A 171 -5.40 -15.94 33.80
N LEU A 172 -5.99 -17.14 33.76
CA LEU A 172 -7.34 -17.36 33.24
C LEU A 172 -8.39 -16.66 34.12
N GLY A 173 -8.27 -16.77 35.44
CA GLY A 173 -9.14 -16.06 36.38
C GLY A 173 -9.07 -14.55 36.21
N LEU A 174 -7.87 -13.99 36.03
CA LEU A 174 -7.67 -12.57 35.76
C LEU A 174 -8.31 -12.13 34.45
N ILE A 175 -8.11 -12.89 33.37
CA ILE A 175 -8.70 -12.61 32.05
C ILE A 175 -10.22 -12.63 32.14
N LEU A 176 -10.80 -13.72 32.66
CA LEU A 176 -12.25 -13.88 32.74
C LEU A 176 -12.88 -12.84 33.67
N GLY A 177 -12.26 -12.59 34.83
CA GLY A 177 -12.74 -11.61 35.80
C GLY A 177 -12.75 -10.19 35.24
N LEU A 178 -11.66 -9.75 34.61
CA LEU A 178 -11.56 -8.40 34.04
C LEU A 178 -12.41 -8.23 32.78
N LEU A 179 -12.47 -9.24 31.90
CA LEU A 179 -13.37 -9.21 30.74
C LEU A 179 -14.84 -9.19 31.16
N PHE A 180 -15.20 -9.88 32.25
CA PHE A 180 -16.55 -9.83 32.80
C PHE A 180 -16.88 -8.44 33.36
N CYS A 181 -15.97 -7.86 34.16
CA CYS A 181 -16.17 -6.53 34.75
C CYS A 181 -16.33 -5.41 33.71
N PHE A 182 -15.62 -5.50 32.58
CA PHE A 182 -15.61 -4.50 31.51
C PHE A 182 -16.25 -5.02 30.21
N TYR A 183 -17.17 -5.99 30.31
CA TYR A 183 -17.74 -6.66 29.14
C TYR A 183 -18.39 -5.67 28.16
N VAL A 184 -19.19 -4.74 28.66
CA VAL A 184 -19.92 -3.77 27.82
C VAL A 184 -18.94 -2.87 27.08
N ASP A 185 -17.89 -2.39 27.76
CA ASP A 185 -16.88 -1.51 27.17
C ASP A 185 -16.10 -2.24 26.06
N TYR A 186 -15.58 -3.44 26.33
CA TYR A 186 -14.86 -4.22 25.33
C TYR A 186 -15.76 -4.66 24.18
N ALA A 187 -17.01 -5.06 24.46
CA ALA A 187 -17.96 -5.47 23.43
C ALA A 187 -18.43 -4.31 22.55
N ALA A 188 -18.44 -3.07 23.05
CA ALA A 188 -18.69 -1.89 22.23
C ALA A 188 -17.45 -1.59 21.36
N ILE A 189 -16.29 -1.35 22.00
CA ILE A 189 -15.04 -0.97 21.33
C ILE A 189 -14.66 -1.97 20.25
N PHE A 190 -14.60 -3.28 20.55
CA PHE A 190 -14.16 -4.28 19.56
C PHE A 190 -15.24 -4.67 18.55
N ARG A 191 -16.50 -4.26 18.74
CA ARG A 191 -17.56 -4.44 17.73
C ARG A 191 -17.51 -3.33 16.69
N GLU A 192 -17.23 -2.11 17.11
CA GLU A 192 -17.08 -0.93 16.24
C GLU A 192 -15.69 -0.88 15.60
N HIS A 193 -14.64 -1.29 16.33
CA HIS A 193 -13.24 -1.25 15.91
C HIS A 193 -12.58 -2.65 15.97
N ARG A 194 -13.05 -3.57 15.11
CA ARG A 194 -12.57 -4.96 15.07
C ARG A 194 -11.08 -5.10 14.72
N ASP A 195 -10.58 -4.14 13.96
CA ASP A 195 -9.22 -4.00 13.43
C ASP A 195 -8.17 -3.68 14.49
N LEU A 196 -8.56 -3.17 15.67
CA LEU A 196 -7.65 -2.90 16.80
C LEU A 196 -6.79 -4.10 17.18
N LYS A 197 -7.29 -5.31 16.93
CA LYS A 197 -6.54 -6.56 17.14
C LYS A 197 -5.26 -6.63 16.28
N GLY A 198 -5.25 -5.99 15.12
CA GLY A 198 -4.10 -5.85 14.22
C GLY A 198 -3.05 -4.85 14.70
N MET A 199 -3.32 -4.10 15.78
CA MET A 199 -2.31 -3.24 16.43
C MET A 199 -1.56 -3.97 17.56
N LEU A 200 -2.04 -5.14 18.00
CA LEU A 200 -1.46 -5.85 19.15
C LEU A 200 -0.26 -6.72 18.71
N SER A 201 0.96 -6.24 18.95
CA SER A 201 2.21 -6.95 18.67
C SER A 201 2.58 -7.95 19.77
N PRO A 202 3.18 -9.13 19.45
CA PRO A 202 3.43 -9.71 18.11
C PRO A 202 2.24 -10.45 17.49
N GLN A 203 1.10 -10.55 18.19
CA GLN A 203 -0.05 -11.34 17.77
C GLN A 203 -0.55 -10.93 16.37
N ASN A 204 -0.51 -9.64 16.05
CA ASN A 204 -0.88 -9.10 14.76
C ASN A 204 -0.09 -9.73 13.61
N SER A 205 1.24 -9.74 13.66
CA SER A 205 2.08 -10.35 12.61
C SER A 205 1.87 -11.85 12.51
N ILE A 206 1.71 -12.56 13.64
CA ILE A 206 1.46 -14.02 13.64
C ILE A 206 0.12 -14.33 12.96
N ALA A 207 -0.95 -13.69 13.44
CA ALA A 207 -2.30 -13.94 12.94
C ALA A 207 -2.46 -13.51 11.47
N SER A 208 -1.91 -12.36 11.10
CA SER A 208 -1.98 -11.85 9.73
C SER A 208 -1.16 -12.69 8.76
N THR A 209 0.03 -13.18 9.16
CA THR A 209 0.82 -14.11 8.33
C THR A 209 0.08 -15.43 8.10
N LEU A 210 -0.47 -16.02 9.16
CA LEU A 210 -1.26 -17.26 9.03
C LEU A 210 -2.50 -17.05 8.16
N SER A 211 -3.20 -15.92 8.33
CA SER A 211 -4.37 -15.59 7.52
C SER A 211 -4.00 -15.32 6.06
N TYR A 212 -2.86 -14.68 5.79
CA TYR A 212 -2.34 -14.50 4.43
C TYR A 212 -2.14 -15.85 3.74
N TYR A 213 -1.37 -16.77 4.34
CA TYR A 213 -1.14 -18.09 3.73
C TYR A 213 -2.41 -18.94 3.60
N LYS A 214 -3.40 -18.74 4.48
CA LYS A 214 -4.67 -19.46 4.40
C LYS A 214 -5.63 -18.90 3.34
N LYS A 215 -5.63 -17.58 3.10
CA LYS A 215 -6.69 -16.90 2.35
C LYS A 215 -6.23 -16.14 1.10
N LYS A 216 -4.99 -15.66 1.06
CA LYS A 216 -4.50 -14.72 0.05
C LYS A 216 -3.28 -15.20 -0.72
N ALA A 217 -2.43 -16.02 -0.11
CA ALA A 217 -1.22 -16.48 -0.77
C ALA A 217 -1.58 -17.10 -2.13
N PRO A 218 -0.91 -16.67 -3.22
CA PRO A 218 -1.20 -17.17 -4.55
C PRO A 218 -1.11 -18.70 -4.54
N LYS A 219 -2.18 -19.36 -4.97
CA LYS A 219 -2.13 -20.80 -5.17
C LYS A 219 -1.29 -21.06 -6.41
N ALA A 220 -0.16 -21.73 -6.23
CA ALA A 220 0.72 -22.08 -7.33
C ALA A 220 0.01 -22.96 -8.36
N ASN A 221 0.34 -22.77 -9.63
CA ASN A 221 -0.06 -23.62 -10.76
C ASN A 221 -1.57 -23.71 -11.02
N LEU A 222 -2.34 -22.67 -10.68
CA LEU A 222 -3.72 -22.59 -11.16
C LEU A 222 -3.73 -22.34 -12.69
N PRO A 223 -4.62 -23.01 -13.45
CA PRO A 223 -4.73 -22.78 -14.88
C PRO A 223 -5.21 -21.36 -15.16
N LEU A 224 -4.69 -20.76 -16.23
CA LEU A 224 -5.17 -19.48 -16.72
C LEU A 224 -6.64 -19.60 -17.14
N VAL A 225 -7.49 -18.76 -16.58
CA VAL A 225 -8.90 -18.64 -16.94
C VAL A 225 -9.02 -17.61 -18.06
N ALA A 226 -9.44 -18.06 -19.24
CA ALA A 226 -9.74 -17.18 -20.36
C ALA A 226 -10.95 -16.28 -20.03
N PHE A 227 -10.92 -15.05 -20.53
CA PHE A 227 -11.95 -14.05 -20.24
C PHE A 227 -12.09 -13.07 -21.41
N GLY A 228 -13.33 -12.77 -21.82
CA GLY A 228 -13.62 -11.88 -22.96
C GLY A 228 -13.10 -12.44 -24.30
N GLU A 229 -13.30 -13.73 -24.57
CA GLU A 229 -12.84 -14.39 -25.81
C GLU A 229 -13.54 -13.89 -27.07
N ASP A 230 -14.70 -13.27 -26.92
CA ASP A 230 -15.47 -12.65 -27.99
C ASP A 230 -15.00 -11.23 -28.35
N ALA A 231 -13.95 -10.73 -27.70
CA ALA A 231 -13.48 -9.36 -27.87
C ALA A 231 -13.01 -9.06 -29.30
N HIS A 232 -13.60 -8.03 -29.90
CA HIS A 232 -13.24 -7.57 -31.24
C HIS A 232 -13.39 -6.06 -31.36
N LEU A 233 -12.60 -5.47 -32.26
CA LEU A 233 -12.75 -4.09 -32.69
C LEU A 233 -14.05 -3.91 -33.49
N LEU A 234 -14.75 -2.80 -33.26
CA LEU A 234 -15.90 -2.41 -34.08
C LEU A 234 -15.48 -2.10 -35.52
N GLN A 235 -16.28 -2.51 -36.50
CA GLN A 235 -15.96 -2.37 -37.92
C GLN A 235 -15.74 -0.91 -38.37
N GLN A 236 -16.45 0.05 -37.76
CA GLN A 236 -16.22 1.47 -38.01
C GLN A 236 -14.84 1.95 -37.55
N ALA A 237 -14.29 1.39 -36.47
CA ALA A 237 -12.94 1.71 -36.00
C ALA A 237 -11.87 1.13 -36.94
N GLN A 238 -12.16 0.01 -37.61
CA GLN A 238 -11.26 -0.60 -38.59
C GLN A 238 -11.15 0.19 -39.90
N MET A 239 -12.13 1.06 -40.21
CA MET A 239 -12.17 1.86 -41.44
C MET A 239 -11.70 3.31 -41.25
N GLN A 240 -11.13 3.67 -40.10
CA GLN A 240 -10.63 5.03 -39.83
C GLN A 240 -9.20 5.22 -40.39
N ASP A 241 -8.96 6.37 -41.03
CA ASP A 241 -7.64 6.73 -41.60
C ASP A 241 -6.53 6.89 -40.55
N HIS A 242 -6.90 7.15 -39.28
CA HIS A 242 -5.96 7.26 -38.17
C HIS A 242 -6.35 6.27 -37.07
N PRO A 243 -5.52 5.25 -36.76
CA PRO A 243 -5.78 4.35 -35.64
C PRO A 243 -5.73 5.08 -34.30
N LYS A 244 -6.30 4.46 -33.25
CA LYS A 244 -6.27 4.97 -31.88
C LYS A 244 -4.95 4.64 -31.19
N LEU A 245 -4.37 5.61 -30.49
CA LEU A 245 -3.26 5.43 -29.57
C LEU A 245 -3.68 5.97 -28.21
N MET A 246 -3.85 5.07 -27.25
CA MET A 246 -4.22 5.41 -25.88
C MET A 246 -3.03 5.21 -24.96
N VAL A 247 -2.68 6.24 -24.20
CA VAL A 247 -1.76 6.12 -23.06
C VAL A 247 -2.57 6.11 -21.77
N LEU A 248 -2.48 5.01 -21.04
CA LEU A 248 -2.99 4.89 -19.68
C LEU A 248 -1.83 5.08 -18.70
N VAL A 249 -1.89 6.11 -17.86
CA VAL A 249 -0.90 6.35 -16.81
C VAL A 249 -1.45 5.89 -15.48
N VAL A 250 -0.83 4.87 -14.91
CA VAL A 250 -1.08 4.41 -13.55
C VAL A 250 -0.20 5.24 -12.61
N GLY A 251 -0.84 6.18 -11.92
CA GLY A 251 -0.20 6.96 -10.87
C GLY A 251 0.02 6.13 -9.61
N GLU A 252 0.88 6.66 -8.73
CA GLU A 252 1.26 6.03 -7.47
C GLU A 252 1.07 7.01 -6.32
N THR A 253 0.29 6.64 -5.30
CA THR A 253 0.18 7.34 -4.01
C THR A 253 -0.37 8.80 -4.09
N ALA A 254 -0.82 9.27 -5.26
CA ALA A 254 -1.39 10.60 -5.44
C ALA A 254 -2.83 10.68 -4.91
N ARG A 255 -3.11 11.65 -4.03
CA ARG A 255 -4.46 11.87 -3.46
C ARG A 255 -5.18 13.07 -4.07
N ALA A 256 -6.50 12.96 -4.20
CA ALA A 256 -7.33 14.00 -4.81
C ALA A 256 -7.31 15.33 -4.03
N GLU A 257 -7.19 15.26 -2.70
CA GLU A 257 -7.18 16.41 -1.81
C GLU A 257 -5.99 17.36 -2.05
N SER A 258 -4.85 16.84 -2.51
CA SER A 258 -3.65 17.62 -2.85
C SER A 258 -3.58 18.01 -4.32
N PHE A 259 -4.67 17.87 -5.07
CA PHE A 259 -4.75 18.15 -6.51
C PHE A 259 -5.42 19.52 -6.76
N ALA A 260 -4.67 20.51 -7.23
CA ALA A 260 -5.18 21.87 -7.49
C ALA A 260 -6.38 21.89 -8.45
N LEU A 261 -6.41 21.00 -9.45
CA LEU A 261 -7.54 20.88 -10.37
C LEU A 261 -8.86 20.44 -9.68
N ASN A 262 -8.77 19.89 -8.46
CA ASN A 262 -9.92 19.54 -7.62
C ASN A 262 -10.29 20.64 -6.61
N GLY A 263 -9.65 21.82 -6.68
CA GLY A 263 -9.91 22.95 -5.77
C GLY A 263 -8.94 23.02 -4.58
N TYR A 264 -7.82 22.28 -4.61
CA TYR A 264 -6.78 22.42 -3.59
C TYR A 264 -6.16 23.82 -3.61
N ALA A 265 -5.93 24.40 -2.44
CA ALA A 265 -5.51 25.79 -2.29
C ALA A 265 -4.10 26.08 -2.82
N ARG A 266 -3.20 25.09 -2.82
CA ARG A 266 -1.84 25.24 -3.35
C ARG A 266 -1.81 24.80 -4.81
N ASN A 267 -1.09 25.55 -5.64
CA ASN A 267 -0.97 25.24 -7.07
C ASN A 267 -0.04 24.04 -7.32
N THR A 268 -0.56 22.83 -7.12
CA THR A 268 0.12 21.57 -7.39
C THR A 268 0.00 21.09 -8.83
N ASN A 269 -0.82 21.76 -9.67
CA ASN A 269 -1.00 21.42 -11.09
C ASN A 269 -0.80 22.63 -12.04
N PRO A 270 0.35 23.32 -12.01
CA PRO A 270 0.58 24.52 -12.80
C PRO A 270 0.68 24.29 -14.32
N GLU A 271 1.03 23.10 -14.79
CA GLU A 271 1.17 22.78 -16.22
C GLU A 271 -0.13 22.18 -16.77
N LEU A 272 -0.72 21.20 -16.10
CA LEU A 272 -1.98 20.57 -16.55
C LEU A 272 -3.15 21.56 -16.59
N SER A 273 -3.18 22.56 -15.71
CA SER A 273 -4.19 23.62 -15.72
C SER A 273 -4.19 24.49 -16.98
N LYS A 274 -3.11 24.47 -17.76
CA LYS A 274 -3.00 25.16 -19.06
C LYS A 274 -3.45 24.29 -20.24
N LEU A 275 -3.73 23.01 -19.99
CA LEU A 275 -4.14 22.04 -20.99
C LEU A 275 -5.66 21.81 -20.91
N ALA A 276 -6.27 21.48 -22.04
CA ALA A 276 -7.69 21.16 -22.12
C ALA A 276 -8.00 19.74 -21.61
N VAL A 277 -7.59 19.44 -20.38
CA VAL A 277 -7.85 18.17 -19.69
C VAL A 277 -9.30 18.10 -19.19
N ILE A 278 -9.84 16.89 -19.11
CA ILE A 278 -11.10 16.57 -18.44
C ILE A 278 -10.73 16.03 -17.06
N ASN A 279 -11.01 16.81 -16.02
CA ASN A 279 -10.75 16.43 -14.64
C ASN A 279 -11.98 15.83 -13.98
N PHE A 280 -11.84 14.67 -13.34
CA PHE A 280 -12.89 14.03 -12.56
C PHE A 280 -12.58 14.20 -11.07
N ASN A 281 -13.43 14.94 -10.37
CA ASN A 281 -13.13 15.38 -9.01
C ASN A 281 -13.64 14.42 -7.91
N GLN A 282 -14.43 13.40 -8.25
CA GLN A 282 -15.00 12.42 -7.32
C GLN A 282 -14.65 11.00 -7.76
N VAL A 283 -13.41 10.54 -7.51
CA VAL A 283 -12.96 9.19 -7.92
C VAL A 283 -12.40 8.40 -6.75
N SER A 284 -12.93 7.19 -6.52
CA SER A 284 -12.43 6.28 -5.48
C SER A 284 -11.53 5.17 -6.05
N SER A 285 -10.48 4.80 -5.32
CA SER A 285 -9.66 3.63 -5.65
C SER A 285 -10.35 2.30 -5.29
N CYS A 286 -9.89 1.19 -5.85
CA CYS A 286 -10.33 -0.14 -5.45
C CYS A 286 -9.67 -0.59 -4.15
N GLY A 287 -8.38 -0.31 -3.98
CA GLY A 287 -7.62 -0.60 -2.77
C GLY A 287 -6.95 0.65 -2.20
N THR A 288 -6.23 0.45 -1.11
CA THR A 288 -5.38 1.47 -0.46
C THR A 288 -3.89 1.12 -0.58
N ALA A 289 -3.55 0.16 -1.44
CA ALA A 289 -2.20 -0.30 -1.70
C ALA A 289 -2.11 -0.79 -3.15
N THR A 290 -0.97 -0.56 -3.80
CA THR A 290 -0.69 -0.95 -5.20
C THR A 290 -0.99 -2.43 -5.46
N ALA A 291 -0.65 -3.31 -4.51
CA ALA A 291 -0.86 -4.76 -4.60
C ALA A 291 -2.35 -5.18 -4.68
N VAL A 292 -3.28 -4.30 -4.33
CA VAL A 292 -4.73 -4.52 -4.45
C VAL A 292 -5.30 -3.68 -5.60
N SER A 293 -5.00 -2.38 -5.64
CA SER A 293 -5.59 -1.45 -6.61
C SER A 293 -5.25 -1.81 -8.05
N VAL A 294 -3.97 -2.11 -8.33
CA VAL A 294 -3.54 -2.38 -9.71
C VAL A 294 -4.20 -3.65 -10.24
N PRO A 295 -4.09 -4.84 -9.61
CA PRO A 295 -4.77 -6.01 -10.15
C PRO A 295 -6.29 -5.85 -10.21
N CYS A 296 -6.90 -5.16 -9.24
CA CYS A 296 -8.35 -4.95 -9.22
C CYS A 296 -8.84 -4.14 -10.43
N MET A 297 -8.27 -2.96 -10.68
CA MET A 297 -8.76 -2.06 -11.73
C MET A 297 -8.58 -2.63 -13.16
N PHE A 298 -7.62 -3.56 -13.34
CA PHE A 298 -7.40 -4.28 -14.60
C PHE A 298 -8.20 -5.59 -14.72
N SER A 299 -8.84 -6.07 -13.64
CA SER A 299 -9.48 -7.41 -13.61
C SER A 299 -10.89 -7.47 -14.22
N GLY A 300 -11.58 -6.33 -14.31
CA GLY A 300 -13.00 -6.25 -14.67
C GLY A 300 -13.95 -6.63 -13.53
N MET A 301 -13.43 -6.89 -12.33
CA MET A 301 -14.24 -7.02 -11.12
C MET A 301 -14.45 -5.65 -10.48
N SER A 302 -15.64 -5.42 -9.91
CA SER A 302 -15.83 -4.28 -9.02
C SER A 302 -15.09 -4.49 -7.70
N ARG A 303 -14.74 -3.40 -7.01
CA ARG A 303 -14.14 -3.41 -5.67
C ARG A 303 -14.87 -4.34 -4.69
N GLU A 304 -16.19 -4.30 -4.68
CA GLU A 304 -17.02 -5.07 -3.74
C GLU A 304 -16.95 -6.58 -3.98
N THR A 305 -16.70 -6.97 -5.23
CA THR A 305 -16.67 -8.36 -5.68
C THR A 305 -15.27 -8.83 -6.05
N TYR A 306 -14.24 -8.04 -5.74
CA TYR A 306 -12.88 -8.34 -6.13
C TYR A 306 -12.37 -9.59 -5.42
N ASP A 307 -11.99 -10.60 -6.21
CA ASP A 307 -11.35 -11.82 -5.76
C ASP A 307 -9.91 -11.84 -6.28
N GLU A 308 -8.97 -11.60 -5.35
CA GLU A 308 -7.54 -11.57 -5.62
C GLU A 308 -7.03 -12.88 -6.24
N GLN A 309 -7.52 -14.02 -5.75
CA GLN A 309 -7.05 -15.33 -6.21
C GLN A 309 -7.48 -15.56 -7.65
N LEU A 310 -8.74 -15.26 -7.99
CA LEU A 310 -9.24 -15.37 -9.36
C LEU A 310 -8.54 -14.36 -10.29
N ALA A 311 -8.37 -13.10 -9.86
CA ALA A 311 -7.71 -12.07 -10.64
C ALA A 311 -6.26 -12.44 -10.99
N SER A 312 -5.56 -13.15 -10.09
CA SER A 312 -4.16 -13.57 -10.30
C SER A 312 -3.95 -14.55 -11.46
N HIS A 313 -5.00 -15.29 -11.86
CA HIS A 313 -4.92 -16.29 -12.92
C HIS A 313 -6.02 -16.12 -13.98
N ARG A 314 -6.62 -14.96 -14.11
CA ARG A 314 -7.62 -14.69 -15.15
C ARG A 314 -7.10 -13.63 -16.11
N GLU A 315 -7.46 -13.77 -17.37
CA GLU A 315 -7.30 -12.70 -18.34
C GLU A 315 -8.07 -11.44 -17.91
N GLY A 316 -7.52 -10.28 -18.25
CA GLY A 316 -8.06 -8.98 -17.87
C GLY A 316 -8.07 -7.98 -19.02
N LEU A 317 -8.13 -6.70 -18.67
CA LEU A 317 -8.31 -5.58 -19.60
C LEU A 317 -7.26 -5.59 -20.72
N LEU A 318 -5.99 -5.83 -20.36
CA LEU A 318 -4.88 -5.80 -21.29
C LEU A 318 -4.88 -7.00 -22.25
N ASP A 319 -5.29 -8.18 -21.77
CA ASP A 319 -5.43 -9.38 -22.61
C ASP A 319 -6.56 -9.19 -23.64
N ILE A 320 -7.70 -8.65 -23.19
CA ILE A 320 -8.85 -8.36 -24.04
C ILE A 320 -8.51 -7.31 -25.09
N ALA A 321 -7.78 -6.25 -24.72
CA ALA A 321 -7.31 -5.25 -25.68
C ALA A 321 -6.38 -5.85 -26.74
N GLN A 322 -5.43 -6.68 -26.30
CA GLN A 322 -4.52 -7.39 -27.21
C GLN A 322 -5.27 -8.33 -28.17
N ARG A 323 -6.24 -9.10 -27.65
CA ARG A 323 -7.09 -9.98 -28.46
C ARG A 323 -7.90 -9.23 -29.51
N ALA A 324 -8.44 -8.07 -29.14
CA ALA A 324 -9.22 -7.24 -30.05
C ALA A 324 -8.38 -6.62 -31.19
N GLY A 325 -7.04 -6.65 -31.09
CA GLY A 325 -6.12 -6.21 -32.14
C GLY A 325 -5.23 -5.01 -31.77
N TYR A 326 -5.27 -4.53 -30.52
CA TYR A 326 -4.34 -3.49 -30.06
C TYR A 326 -2.94 -4.07 -29.81
N GLN A 327 -1.91 -3.30 -30.15
CA GLN A 327 -0.58 -3.52 -29.61
C GLN A 327 -0.55 -3.00 -28.17
N VAL A 328 -0.43 -3.90 -27.19
CA VAL A 328 -0.45 -3.55 -25.77
C VAL A 328 0.95 -3.58 -25.19
N THR A 329 1.41 -2.46 -24.62
CA THR A 329 2.76 -2.33 -24.05
C THR A 329 2.73 -1.72 -22.66
N TRP A 330 3.50 -2.28 -21.73
CA TRP A 330 3.70 -1.75 -20.38
C TRP A 330 5.12 -1.21 -20.21
N ILE A 331 5.24 0.02 -19.72
CA ILE A 331 6.50 0.67 -19.35
C ILE A 331 6.47 0.98 -17.85
N ASP A 332 7.38 0.38 -17.10
CA ASP A 332 7.35 0.40 -15.63
C ASP A 332 8.51 1.21 -15.04
N ASN A 333 8.19 2.13 -14.13
CA ASN A 333 9.16 2.79 -13.25
C ASN A 333 8.85 2.56 -11.75
N ASN A 334 7.98 1.61 -11.42
CA ASN A 334 7.57 1.31 -10.05
C ASN A 334 8.17 -0.04 -9.60
N SER A 335 7.62 -0.67 -8.56
CA SER A 335 7.95 -2.02 -8.10
C SER A 335 7.24 -3.12 -8.91
N GLY A 336 6.95 -2.86 -10.18
CA GLY A 336 6.30 -3.79 -11.11
C GLY A 336 4.77 -3.76 -11.10
N CYS A 337 4.19 -4.42 -12.09
CA CYS A 337 2.77 -4.36 -12.46
C CYS A 337 1.83 -5.30 -11.69
N LYS A 338 2.33 -5.96 -10.63
CA LYS A 338 1.53 -6.83 -9.74
C LYS A 338 0.71 -7.91 -10.48
N GLY A 339 1.27 -8.43 -11.59
CA GLY A 339 0.64 -9.46 -12.42
C GLY A 339 -0.25 -8.94 -13.55
N ALA A 340 -0.67 -7.68 -13.53
CA ALA A 340 -1.58 -7.11 -14.54
C ALA A 340 -0.97 -7.08 -15.96
N CYS A 341 0.37 -7.05 -16.07
CA CYS A 341 1.09 -6.94 -17.33
C CYS A 341 1.82 -8.22 -17.77
N ASP A 342 1.62 -9.36 -17.09
CA ASP A 342 2.43 -10.56 -17.31
C ASP A 342 2.29 -11.21 -18.69
N ARG A 343 1.20 -10.89 -19.40
CA ARG A 343 0.85 -11.49 -20.70
C ARG A 343 0.87 -10.50 -21.87
N VAL A 344 1.42 -9.31 -21.65
CA VAL A 344 1.58 -8.27 -22.68
C VAL A 344 3.04 -7.84 -22.81
N GLN A 345 3.34 -7.07 -23.86
CA GLN A 345 4.70 -6.61 -24.10
C GLN A 345 5.18 -5.71 -22.95
N LYS A 346 6.32 -6.05 -22.33
CA LYS A 346 7.00 -5.20 -21.35
C LYS A 346 8.15 -4.48 -22.03
N TYR A 347 8.09 -3.16 -22.15
CA TYR A 347 9.15 -2.38 -22.77
C TYR A 347 10.39 -2.36 -21.85
N GLN A 348 11.54 -2.71 -22.41
CA GLN A 348 12.81 -2.69 -21.69
C GLN A 348 13.44 -1.32 -21.84
N ILE A 349 13.40 -0.52 -20.78
CA ILE A 349 13.98 0.84 -20.79
C ILE A 349 15.49 0.76 -21.09
N PRO A 350 15.98 1.42 -22.16
CA PRO A 350 17.38 1.41 -22.54
C PRO A 350 18.31 1.89 -21.43
N THR A 351 19.52 1.31 -21.37
CA THR A 351 20.53 1.65 -20.35
C THR A 351 20.89 3.14 -20.37
N GLN A 352 20.89 3.78 -21.54
CA GLN A 352 21.17 5.21 -21.68
C GLN A 352 20.13 6.09 -20.96
N LEU A 353 18.84 5.73 -21.04
CA LEU A 353 17.79 6.44 -20.31
C LEU A 353 17.90 6.19 -18.80
N LYS A 354 18.27 4.98 -18.38
CA LYS A 354 18.53 4.68 -16.97
C LYS A 354 19.72 5.49 -16.42
N GLN A 355 20.81 5.62 -17.19
CA GLN A 355 21.95 6.45 -16.79
C GLN A 355 21.61 7.93 -16.67
N LYS A 356 20.65 8.41 -17.47
CA LYS A 356 20.19 9.81 -17.44
C LYS A 356 19.29 10.09 -16.24
N TRP A 357 18.39 9.17 -15.91
CA TRP A 357 17.28 9.45 -14.99
C TRP A 357 17.34 8.71 -13.65
N CYS A 358 18.19 7.70 -13.53
CA CYS A 358 18.33 6.91 -12.32
C CYS A 358 19.62 7.23 -11.56
N ASP A 359 19.55 7.15 -10.24
CA ASP A 359 20.71 7.22 -9.38
C ASP A 359 21.42 5.86 -9.23
N ALA A 360 22.54 5.85 -8.50
CA ALA A 360 23.30 4.63 -8.21
C ALA A 360 22.52 3.59 -7.37
N GLY A 361 21.47 4.03 -6.66
CA GLY A 361 20.57 3.17 -5.89
C GLY A 361 19.50 2.47 -6.73
N GLY A 362 19.37 2.86 -8.01
CA GLY A 362 18.36 2.35 -8.94
C GLY A 362 17.01 3.05 -8.83
N GLU A 363 16.95 4.20 -8.16
CA GLU A 363 15.76 5.05 -8.12
C GLU A 363 15.79 6.02 -9.30
N CYS A 364 14.67 6.13 -10.01
CA CYS A 364 14.59 6.93 -11.23
C CYS A 364 13.49 7.98 -11.13
N PHE A 365 13.76 9.16 -11.67
CA PHE A 365 12.74 10.18 -11.89
C PHE A 365 11.78 9.76 -13.01
N ASP A 366 10.48 10.00 -12.84
CA ASP A 366 9.43 9.59 -13.79
C ASP A 366 9.54 10.23 -15.20
N GLU A 367 10.41 11.22 -15.44
CA GLU A 367 10.72 11.67 -16.80
C GLU A 367 11.33 10.55 -17.66
N ILE A 368 11.87 9.49 -17.02
CA ILE A 368 12.25 8.27 -17.71
C ILE A 368 11.10 7.66 -18.51
N LEU A 369 9.85 7.77 -18.02
CA LEU A 369 8.66 7.28 -18.73
C LEU A 369 8.33 8.14 -19.95
N VAL A 370 8.54 9.45 -19.86
CA VAL A 370 8.37 10.38 -20.99
C VAL A 370 9.36 10.04 -22.11
N ASP A 371 10.64 9.91 -21.77
CA ASP A 371 11.68 9.59 -22.74
C ASP A 371 11.54 8.17 -23.28
N SER A 372 11.10 7.21 -22.45
CA SER A 372 10.81 5.84 -22.90
C SER A 372 9.61 5.80 -23.84
N LEU A 373 8.56 6.60 -23.59
CA LEU A 373 7.44 6.73 -24.52
C LEU A 373 7.90 7.31 -25.86
N LYS A 374 8.72 8.37 -25.86
CA LYS A 374 9.28 8.96 -27.09
C LYS A 374 10.10 7.94 -27.87
N ASP A 375 10.98 7.20 -27.19
CA ASP A 375 11.79 6.15 -27.83
C ASP A 375 10.91 5.04 -28.42
N TYR A 376 9.96 4.52 -27.64
CA TYR A 376 9.03 3.49 -28.11
C TYR A 376 8.25 3.94 -29.36
N LEU A 377 7.67 5.14 -29.33
CA LEU A 377 6.89 5.68 -30.45
C LEU A 377 7.75 5.93 -31.70
N ALA A 378 9.03 6.30 -31.54
CA ALA A 378 9.95 6.49 -32.66
C ALA A 378 10.23 5.19 -33.42
N HIS A 379 10.14 4.05 -32.74
CA HIS A 379 10.39 2.71 -33.31
C HIS A 379 9.13 2.02 -33.86
N LEU A 380 7.95 2.64 -33.77
CA LEU A 380 6.73 2.10 -34.38
C LEU A 380 6.82 2.14 -35.91
N ASP A 381 6.24 1.13 -36.56
CA ASP A 381 6.13 1.09 -38.02
C ASP A 381 5.16 2.17 -38.52
N LYS A 382 5.74 3.24 -39.08
CA LYS A 382 4.99 4.38 -39.61
C LYS A 382 4.24 4.05 -40.90
N ASN A 383 4.61 2.99 -41.61
CA ASN A 383 3.97 2.58 -42.87
C ASN A 383 2.73 1.71 -42.62
N ASN A 384 2.64 1.09 -41.45
CA ASN A 384 1.50 0.27 -41.05
C ASN A 384 1.13 0.54 -39.58
N PRO A 385 0.56 1.73 -39.29
CA PRO A 385 0.26 2.13 -37.92
C PRO A 385 -0.84 1.21 -37.36
N LYS A 386 -0.50 0.44 -36.33
CA LYS A 386 -1.46 -0.37 -35.57
C LYS A 386 -2.05 0.41 -34.40
N PRO A 387 -3.29 0.15 -33.97
CA PRO A 387 -3.83 0.74 -32.75
C PRO A 387 -2.99 0.34 -31.53
N GLN A 388 -2.75 1.28 -30.63
CA GLN A 388 -1.81 1.16 -29.51
C GLN A 388 -2.53 1.38 -28.16
N LEU A 389 -2.24 0.53 -27.18
CA LEU A 389 -2.55 0.76 -25.78
C LEU A 389 -1.25 0.67 -24.97
N ILE A 390 -0.78 1.82 -24.48
CA ILE A 390 0.48 1.92 -23.76
C ILE A 390 0.17 2.25 -22.31
N VAL A 391 0.63 1.42 -21.39
CA VAL A 391 0.53 1.67 -19.95
C VAL A 391 1.86 2.20 -19.43
N LEU A 392 1.83 3.35 -18.76
CA LEU A 392 2.98 3.92 -18.06
C LEU A 392 2.71 3.83 -16.56
N HIS A 393 3.60 3.18 -15.81
CA HIS A 393 3.44 2.99 -14.37
C HIS A 393 4.47 3.82 -13.61
N GLN A 394 3.98 4.85 -12.92
CA GLN A 394 4.79 5.88 -12.26
C GLN A 394 5.28 5.43 -10.88
N MET A 395 6.40 6.01 -10.44
CA MET A 395 6.77 6.06 -9.02
C MET A 395 5.97 7.13 -8.27
N GLY A 396 5.52 8.17 -8.98
CA GLY A 396 4.52 9.13 -8.50
C GLY A 396 4.92 9.80 -7.19
N SER A 397 4.02 9.72 -6.20
CA SER A 397 4.20 10.33 -4.88
C SER A 397 4.55 9.30 -3.79
N HIS A 398 5.14 8.16 -4.16
CA HIS A 398 5.45 7.07 -3.23
C HIS A 398 6.31 7.52 -2.03
N GLY A 399 5.82 7.24 -0.81
CA GLY A 399 6.50 7.51 0.46
C GLY A 399 7.41 6.38 0.95
N PRO A 400 8.05 6.51 2.14
CA PRO A 400 8.18 7.73 2.93
C PRO A 400 9.19 8.74 2.34
N ALA A 401 9.94 8.35 1.31
CA ALA A 401 11.01 9.16 0.72
C ALA A 401 10.50 10.23 -0.27
N TYR A 402 9.45 10.98 0.08
CA TYR A 402 8.79 11.95 -0.83
C TYR A 402 9.75 12.98 -1.44
N PHE A 403 10.80 13.37 -0.71
CA PHE A 403 11.82 14.30 -1.19
C PHE A 403 12.62 13.77 -2.40
N LYS A 404 12.61 12.47 -2.66
CA LYS A 404 13.21 11.85 -3.84
C LYS A 404 12.25 11.78 -5.04
N ARG A 405 10.99 12.16 -4.85
CA ARG A 405 9.94 12.12 -5.89
C ARG A 405 9.79 13.44 -6.65
N SER A 406 10.64 14.41 -6.36
CA SER A 406 10.68 15.70 -7.04
C SER A 406 12.09 16.29 -7.00
N LYS A 407 12.37 17.26 -7.87
CA LYS A 407 13.65 17.98 -7.98
C LYS A 407 13.39 19.42 -8.41
N ALA A 408 14.35 20.31 -8.20
CA ALA A 408 14.27 21.67 -8.75
C ALA A 408 14.12 21.62 -10.29
N PRO A 409 13.28 22.49 -10.90
CA PRO A 409 12.51 23.58 -10.30
C PRO A 409 11.13 23.18 -9.72
N TYR A 410 10.76 21.90 -9.73
CA TYR A 410 9.43 21.38 -9.31
C TYR A 410 9.26 21.26 -7.78
N GLN A 411 10.01 22.05 -7.01
CA GLN A 411 9.95 22.08 -5.54
C GLN A 411 9.61 23.49 -5.00
N PRO A 412 8.47 24.10 -5.41
CA PRO A 412 8.11 25.45 -5.01
C PRO A 412 7.77 25.59 -3.52
N PHE A 413 7.36 24.51 -2.83
CA PHE A 413 6.97 24.56 -1.43
C PHE A 413 8.15 24.22 -0.52
N GLN A 414 8.47 25.11 0.42
CA GLN A 414 9.58 24.99 1.37
C GLN A 414 9.13 25.43 2.77
N PRO A 415 9.75 24.92 3.85
CA PRO A 415 10.81 23.91 3.89
C PRO A 415 10.29 22.50 3.53
N THR A 416 11.21 21.56 3.23
CA THR A 416 10.90 20.18 2.83
C THR A 416 11.43 19.16 3.83
N CYS A 417 10.65 18.10 4.07
CA CYS A 417 11.08 16.93 4.85
C CYS A 417 12.05 16.07 4.03
N LYS A 418 13.35 16.14 4.34
CA LYS A 418 14.45 15.45 3.63
C LYS A 418 14.90 14.18 4.35
N THR A 419 13.95 13.38 4.84
CA THR A 419 14.23 12.13 5.54
C THR A 419 13.08 11.14 5.36
N ASN A 420 13.40 9.86 5.42
CA ASN A 420 12.42 8.77 5.42
C ASN A 420 11.79 8.57 6.80
N ALA A 421 12.40 9.12 7.87
CA ALA A 421 11.78 9.21 9.19
C ALA A 421 10.80 10.39 9.25
N ILE A 422 9.81 10.36 8.35
CA ILE A 422 8.82 11.43 8.12
C ILE A 422 8.12 11.93 9.40
N GLN A 423 8.13 11.11 10.45
CA GLN A 423 7.42 11.37 11.72
C GLN A 423 8.22 12.30 12.63
N GLY A 424 9.48 12.57 12.27
CA GLY A 424 10.31 13.59 12.90
C GLY A 424 10.22 14.94 12.19
N CYS A 425 9.58 15.03 11.02
CA CYS A 425 9.34 16.28 10.32
C CYS A 425 8.10 16.98 10.89
N SER A 426 8.07 18.31 10.76
CA SER A 426 6.82 19.04 10.97
C SER A 426 5.77 18.65 9.92
N THR A 427 4.49 18.80 10.27
CA THR A 427 3.39 18.58 9.32
C THR A 427 3.55 19.43 8.05
N GLU A 428 4.05 20.65 8.19
CA GLU A 428 4.30 21.55 7.05
C GLU A 428 5.42 21.02 6.14
N GLU A 429 6.57 20.62 6.68
CA GLU A 429 7.68 20.07 5.90
C GLU A 429 7.29 18.80 5.12
N LEU A 430 6.53 17.91 5.77
CA LEU A 430 6.05 16.68 5.15
C LEU A 430 5.05 17.00 4.04
N LYS A 431 4.06 17.85 4.33
CA LYS A 431 3.07 18.29 3.35
C LYS A 431 3.70 19.02 2.16
N ASN A 432 4.72 19.83 2.39
CA ASN A 432 5.48 20.50 1.33
C ASN A 432 6.25 19.50 0.46
N SER A 433 6.93 18.51 1.05
CA SER A 433 7.58 17.44 0.29
C SER A 433 6.60 16.65 -0.58
N TYR A 434 5.43 16.32 -0.03
CA TYR A 434 4.36 15.63 -0.76
C TYR A 434 3.75 16.51 -1.86
N ASP A 435 3.40 17.75 -1.58
CA ASP A 435 2.85 18.67 -2.60
C ASP A 435 3.87 18.94 -3.73
N ASN A 436 5.18 18.91 -3.43
CA ASN A 436 6.23 19.01 -4.46
C ASN A 436 6.31 17.75 -5.35
N SER A 437 6.00 16.54 -4.84
CA SER A 437 5.87 15.35 -5.70
C SER A 437 4.65 15.46 -6.61
N MET A 438 3.57 16.09 -6.14
CA MET A 438 2.39 16.38 -6.98
C MET A 438 2.70 17.37 -8.10
N VAL A 439 3.47 18.44 -7.83
CA VAL A 439 3.96 19.39 -8.86
C VAL A 439 4.84 18.68 -9.89
N TYR A 440 5.67 17.75 -9.44
CA TYR A 440 6.50 16.98 -10.34
C TYR A 440 5.70 15.96 -11.18
N THR A 441 4.69 15.31 -10.59
CA THR A 441 3.73 14.47 -11.33
C THR A 441 2.98 15.30 -12.38
N ASP A 442 2.50 16.50 -12.05
CA ASP A 442 1.88 17.44 -13.00
C ASP A 442 2.77 17.67 -14.23
N HIS A 443 4.05 17.98 -14.00
CA HIS A 443 5.03 18.18 -15.07
C HIS A 443 5.20 16.95 -15.97
N VAL A 444 5.35 15.75 -15.38
CA VAL A 444 5.50 14.50 -16.13
C VAL A 444 4.26 14.21 -16.98
N LEU A 445 3.06 14.36 -16.41
CA LEU A 445 1.81 14.12 -17.13
C LEU A 445 1.61 15.14 -18.27
N ALA A 446 1.96 16.41 -18.06
CA ALA A 446 1.92 17.43 -19.10
C ALA A 446 2.87 17.07 -20.26
N GLN A 447 4.10 16.63 -19.97
CA GLN A 447 5.04 16.19 -21.00
C GLN A 447 4.57 14.96 -21.79
N ILE A 448 3.86 14.02 -21.15
CA ILE A 448 3.24 12.89 -21.84
C ILE A 448 2.20 13.39 -22.84
N ILE A 449 1.32 14.31 -22.42
CA ILE A 449 0.32 14.93 -23.31
C ILE A 449 1.01 15.67 -24.47
N GLU A 450 2.07 16.43 -24.23
CA GLU A 450 2.82 17.10 -25.29
C GLU A 450 3.45 16.10 -26.28
N THR A 451 3.96 14.97 -25.78
CA THR A 451 4.48 13.88 -26.63
C THR A 451 3.38 13.30 -27.52
N LEU A 452 2.17 13.13 -26.98
CA LEU A 452 1.01 12.62 -27.71
C LEU A 452 0.48 13.59 -28.77
N LYS A 453 0.57 14.91 -28.54
CA LYS A 453 0.19 15.92 -29.53
C LYS A 453 1.04 15.86 -30.80
N GLN A 454 2.25 15.31 -30.72
CA GLN A 454 3.18 15.19 -31.86
C GLN A 454 2.85 13.99 -32.76
N GLN A 455 2.02 13.04 -32.31
CA GLN A 455 1.69 11.82 -33.07
C GLN A 455 0.51 12.06 -34.03
N LYS A 456 0.78 12.73 -35.16
CA LYS A 456 -0.25 13.16 -36.12
C LYS A 456 -0.93 12.02 -36.86
N GLN A 457 -0.28 10.87 -36.95
CA GLN A 457 -0.79 9.65 -37.59
C GLN A 457 -1.80 8.88 -36.72
N TYR A 458 -2.04 9.32 -35.48
CA TYR A 458 -2.95 8.67 -34.54
C TYR A 458 -4.04 9.63 -34.05
N GLN A 459 -5.18 9.06 -33.71
CA GLN A 459 -6.07 9.66 -32.72
C GLN A 459 -5.49 9.37 -31.34
N THR A 460 -4.80 10.34 -30.73
CA THR A 460 -4.20 10.13 -29.41
C THR A 460 -5.17 10.46 -28.28
N GLY A 461 -5.16 9.60 -27.26
CA GLY A 461 -5.87 9.75 -25.99
C GLY A 461 -4.92 9.50 -24.82
N PHE A 462 -5.22 10.15 -23.70
CA PHE A 462 -4.50 10.04 -22.44
C PHE A 462 -5.51 9.84 -21.32
N TRP A 463 -5.23 8.91 -20.43
CA TRP A 463 -5.99 8.71 -19.19
C TRP A 463 -5.02 8.49 -18.05
N TYR A 464 -5.05 9.35 -17.04
CA TYR A 464 -4.34 9.18 -15.78
C TYR A 464 -5.31 8.90 -14.63
N LEU A 465 -4.94 7.97 -13.75
CA LEU A 465 -5.57 7.78 -12.44
C LEU A 465 -4.53 7.25 -11.45
N SER A 466 -4.58 7.72 -10.21
CA SER A 466 -3.75 7.14 -9.14
C SER A 466 -4.31 5.78 -8.71
N ASP A 467 -3.42 4.88 -8.30
CA ASP A 467 -3.76 3.58 -7.76
C ASP A 467 -4.43 3.68 -6.38
N HIS A 468 -3.93 4.56 -5.50
CA HIS A 468 -4.51 4.98 -4.23
C HIS A 468 -3.97 6.37 -3.83
N GLY A 469 -4.43 6.89 -2.70
CA GLY A 469 -3.92 8.12 -2.08
C GLY A 469 -2.93 7.86 -0.95
N GLU A 470 -2.74 8.84 -0.06
CA GLU A 470 -1.71 8.82 0.99
C GLU A 470 -2.12 9.62 2.24
N SER A 471 -1.85 9.06 3.43
CA SER A 471 -1.90 9.81 4.68
C SER A 471 -0.55 10.49 4.97
N THR A 472 -0.59 11.77 5.31
CA THR A 472 0.56 12.64 5.55
C THR A 472 0.61 13.15 7.00
N GLY A 473 0.10 12.36 7.95
CA GLY A 473 0.10 12.63 9.39
C GLY A 473 -1.26 12.95 9.99
N GLU A 474 -2.32 13.00 9.19
CA GLU A 474 -3.68 13.25 9.68
C GLU A 474 -4.09 12.17 10.69
N HIS A 475 -4.56 12.58 11.87
CA HIS A 475 -4.91 11.68 12.98
C HIS A 475 -3.79 10.70 13.41
N GLY A 476 -2.53 11.05 13.14
CA GLY A 476 -1.36 10.21 13.42
C GLY A 476 -1.16 9.06 12.43
N LEU A 477 -1.89 9.04 11.32
CA LEU A 477 -1.72 8.08 10.23
C LEU A 477 -0.74 8.61 9.20
N TYR A 478 0.16 7.75 8.75
CA TYR A 478 1.11 8.02 7.68
C TYR A 478 1.08 6.88 6.69
N LEU A 479 1.59 7.15 5.48
CA LEU A 479 1.60 6.18 4.38
C LEU A 479 0.17 5.73 4.02
N HIS A 480 0.06 4.51 3.51
CA HIS A 480 -1.17 3.92 3.00
C HIS A 480 -1.31 2.45 3.41
N GLY A 481 -2.28 1.75 2.83
CA GLY A 481 -2.60 0.36 3.13
C GLY A 481 -3.46 0.19 4.40
N ALA A 482 -4.14 1.25 4.85
CA ALA A 482 -5.18 1.09 5.86
C ALA A 482 -6.30 0.18 5.32
N PRO A 483 -6.92 -0.68 6.14
CA PRO A 483 -8.07 -1.47 5.70
C PRO A 483 -9.12 -0.57 5.06
N TYR A 484 -9.61 -0.91 3.86
CA TYR A 484 -10.44 -0.01 3.06
C TYR A 484 -11.65 0.55 3.83
N SER A 485 -12.31 -0.28 4.66
CA SER A 485 -13.49 0.11 5.45
C SER A 485 -13.25 1.21 6.48
N MET A 486 -11.98 1.48 6.82
CA MET A 486 -11.58 2.50 7.78
C MET A 486 -10.56 3.48 7.21
N ALA A 487 -10.19 3.30 5.94
CA ALA A 487 -9.22 4.13 5.29
C ALA A 487 -9.78 5.55 5.16
N PRO A 488 -9.01 6.57 5.56
CA PRO A 488 -9.46 7.94 5.44
C PRO A 488 -9.55 8.32 3.95
N THR A 489 -10.31 9.36 3.63
CA THR A 489 -10.50 9.80 2.24
C THR A 489 -9.17 10.11 1.55
N GLN A 490 -8.15 10.53 2.32
CA GLN A 490 -6.80 10.76 1.82
C GLN A 490 -6.17 9.52 1.17
N GLN A 491 -6.57 8.28 1.53
CA GLN A 491 -6.06 7.04 0.93
C GLN A 491 -6.96 6.48 -0.18
N THR A 492 -8.25 6.85 -0.21
CA THR A 492 -9.24 6.26 -1.14
C THR A 492 -9.70 7.21 -2.24
N HIS A 493 -9.67 8.52 -2.02
CA HIS A 493 -10.06 9.55 -2.99
C HIS A 493 -8.85 9.95 -3.84
N VAL A 494 -8.87 9.57 -5.11
CA VAL A 494 -7.73 9.68 -6.04
C VAL A 494 -8.00 10.67 -7.18
N PRO A 495 -6.97 11.32 -7.75
CA PRO A 495 -7.13 12.14 -8.94
C PRO A 495 -7.33 11.26 -10.18
N MET A 496 -8.15 11.72 -11.12
CA MET A 496 -8.33 11.10 -12.43
C MET A 496 -8.49 12.18 -13.51
N LEU A 497 -7.71 12.04 -14.59
CA LEU A 497 -7.67 12.99 -15.69
C LEU A 497 -7.78 12.25 -17.02
N MET A 498 -8.43 12.87 -18.00
CA MET A 498 -8.37 12.46 -19.39
C MET A 498 -7.98 13.62 -20.28
N TRP A 499 -7.32 13.32 -21.40
CA TRP A 499 -7.06 14.28 -22.46
C TRP A 499 -7.18 13.59 -23.82
N PHE A 500 -7.64 14.34 -24.83
CA PHE A 500 -7.84 13.83 -26.18
C PHE A 500 -7.26 14.81 -27.19
N SER A 501 -6.62 14.29 -28.23
CA SER A 501 -6.18 15.06 -29.39
C SER A 501 -7.35 15.62 -30.19
N ASP A 502 -7.09 16.60 -31.04
CA ASP A 502 -8.14 17.18 -31.88
C ASP A 502 -8.68 16.17 -32.90
N ALA A 503 -7.84 15.26 -33.40
CA ALA A 503 -8.28 14.14 -34.23
C ALA A 503 -9.28 13.24 -33.49
N TRP A 504 -8.99 12.86 -32.24
CA TRP A 504 -9.93 12.08 -31.42
C TRP A 504 -11.24 12.82 -31.20
N LYS A 505 -11.19 14.13 -30.85
CA LYS A 505 -12.39 14.94 -30.60
C LYS A 505 -13.30 15.04 -31.83
N GLN A 506 -12.72 15.23 -33.00
CA GLN A 506 -13.47 15.34 -34.26
C GLN A 506 -14.16 14.03 -34.62
N GLN A 507 -13.47 12.90 -34.45
CA GLN A 507 -13.99 11.59 -34.84
C GLN A 507 -14.88 10.93 -33.76
N ASN A 508 -14.71 11.32 -32.49
CA ASN A 508 -15.42 10.72 -31.34
C ASN A 508 -16.11 11.79 -30.47
N THR A 509 -16.78 12.76 -31.11
CA THR A 509 -17.39 13.91 -30.41
C THR A 509 -18.36 13.50 -29.30
N HIS A 510 -19.15 12.44 -29.52
CA HIS A 510 -20.08 11.93 -28.51
C HIS A 510 -19.36 11.43 -27.25
N GLN A 511 -18.26 10.69 -27.40
CA GLN A 511 -17.46 10.20 -26.26
C GLN A 511 -16.94 11.38 -25.42
N VAL A 512 -16.34 12.38 -26.07
CA VAL A 512 -15.76 13.53 -25.38
C VAL A 512 -16.84 14.38 -24.70
N SER A 513 -17.97 14.61 -25.37
CA SER A 513 -19.10 15.36 -24.80
C SER A 513 -19.70 14.66 -23.58
N CYS A 514 -19.87 13.33 -23.67
CA CYS A 514 -20.32 12.49 -22.56
C CYS A 514 -19.41 12.63 -21.33
N LEU A 515 -18.10 12.42 -21.52
CA LEU A 515 -17.10 12.49 -20.45
C LEU A 515 -17.04 13.88 -19.80
N LYS A 516 -17.18 14.96 -20.58
CA LYS A 516 -17.23 16.32 -20.04
C LYS A 516 -18.48 16.58 -19.19
N GLY A 517 -19.60 15.93 -19.50
CA GLY A 517 -20.86 16.08 -18.76
C GLY A 517 -20.92 15.40 -17.39
N GLN A 518 -19.91 14.59 -17.04
CA GLN A 518 -19.93 13.73 -15.85
C GLN A 518 -18.73 13.92 -14.91
N THR A 519 -17.98 15.01 -15.05
CA THR A 519 -16.78 15.31 -14.25
C THR A 519 -17.00 15.40 -12.74
N SER A 520 -18.23 15.74 -12.33
CA SER A 520 -18.64 15.85 -10.92
C SER A 520 -19.40 14.63 -10.39
N GLN A 521 -19.61 13.60 -11.22
CA GLN A 521 -20.29 12.38 -10.80
C GLN A 521 -19.31 11.46 -10.07
N ALA A 522 -19.82 10.70 -9.08
CA ALA A 522 -19.01 9.72 -8.38
C ALA A 522 -18.54 8.62 -9.34
N ARG A 523 -17.22 8.44 -9.40
CA ARG A 523 -16.53 7.41 -10.17
C ARG A 523 -15.61 6.61 -9.26
N SER A 524 -15.10 5.52 -9.81
CA SER A 524 -14.14 4.66 -9.14
C SER A 524 -13.27 3.97 -10.18
N GLN A 525 -12.22 3.30 -9.72
CA GLN A 525 -11.42 2.39 -10.55
C GLN A 525 -12.25 1.26 -11.20
N ASP A 526 -13.46 0.95 -10.70
CA ASP A 526 -14.38 -0.01 -11.34
C ASP A 526 -14.81 0.44 -12.75
N HIS A 527 -14.71 1.75 -13.02
CA HIS A 527 -15.05 2.33 -14.32
C HIS A 527 -13.92 2.18 -15.34
N LEU A 528 -12.68 1.91 -14.93
CA LEU A 528 -11.52 1.83 -15.82
C LEU A 528 -11.73 0.76 -16.88
N PHE A 529 -12.00 -0.48 -16.44
CA PHE A 529 -12.09 -1.62 -17.33
C PHE A 529 -13.13 -1.44 -18.45
N PRO A 530 -14.44 -1.24 -18.15
CA PRO A 530 -15.43 -1.15 -19.21
C PRO A 530 -15.29 0.13 -20.04
N SER A 531 -14.98 1.27 -19.42
CA SER A 531 -14.91 2.54 -20.16
C SER A 531 -13.68 2.62 -21.07
N LEU A 532 -12.55 1.99 -20.68
CA LEU A 532 -11.39 1.93 -21.55
C LEU A 532 -11.69 1.08 -22.78
N LEU A 533 -12.33 -0.08 -22.63
CA LEU A 533 -12.75 -0.89 -23.78
C LEU A 533 -13.67 -0.11 -24.72
N SER A 534 -14.66 0.59 -24.18
CA SER A 534 -15.57 1.44 -24.97
C SER A 534 -14.86 2.62 -25.65
N LEU A 535 -13.89 3.27 -24.99
CA LEU A 535 -13.07 4.32 -25.60
C LEU A 535 -12.24 3.78 -26.78
N LEU A 536 -11.81 2.52 -26.69
CA LEU A 536 -11.01 1.84 -27.70
C LEU A 536 -11.85 1.18 -28.81
N ASP A 537 -13.18 1.38 -28.80
CA ASP A 537 -14.13 0.73 -29.71
C ASP A 537 -14.02 -0.80 -29.70
N ILE A 538 -13.74 -1.37 -28.52
CA ILE A 538 -13.68 -2.81 -28.30
C ILE A 538 -15.02 -3.27 -27.74
N LYS A 539 -15.62 -4.28 -28.38
CA LYS A 539 -16.87 -4.89 -27.91
C LYS A 539 -16.59 -6.29 -27.38
N THR A 540 -17.16 -6.58 -26.21
CA THR A 540 -17.15 -7.92 -25.58
C THR A 540 -18.35 -8.06 -24.63
N GLN A 541 -18.82 -9.28 -24.42
CA GLN A 541 -19.90 -9.63 -23.50
C GLN A 541 -19.54 -9.45 -22.02
N VAL A 542 -18.25 -9.35 -21.68
CA VAL A 542 -17.78 -9.28 -20.28
C VAL A 542 -17.70 -7.87 -19.70
N THR A 543 -18.39 -6.90 -20.33
CA THR A 543 -18.48 -5.52 -19.86
C THR A 543 -19.78 -5.25 -19.11
N GLU A 544 -19.70 -4.56 -17.98
CA GLU A 544 -20.87 -4.11 -17.23
C GLU A 544 -21.24 -2.68 -17.62
N ALA A 545 -22.37 -2.50 -18.33
CA ALA A 545 -22.82 -1.19 -18.82
C ALA A 545 -23.02 -0.14 -17.70
N LYS A 546 -23.31 -0.56 -16.46
CA LYS A 546 -23.45 0.36 -15.32
C LYS A 546 -22.14 1.09 -14.98
N ASN A 547 -21.00 0.44 -15.18
CA ASN A 547 -19.67 0.98 -14.87
C ASN A 547 -18.98 1.59 -16.10
N ASP A 548 -19.53 1.38 -17.30
CA ASP A 548 -19.10 2.07 -18.51
C ASP A 548 -19.55 3.53 -18.51
N MET A 549 -18.58 4.44 -18.35
CA MET A 549 -18.79 5.88 -18.37
C MET A 549 -19.39 6.39 -19.69
N LEU A 550 -19.21 5.67 -20.81
CA LEU A 550 -19.76 6.05 -22.11
C LEU A 550 -21.19 5.51 -22.33
N ALA A 551 -21.51 4.35 -21.75
CA ALA A 551 -22.86 3.78 -21.83
C ALA A 551 -23.90 4.66 -21.13
N GLN A 552 -23.53 5.33 -20.03
CA GLN A 552 -24.42 6.22 -19.27
C GLN A 552 -24.91 7.45 -20.05
N CYS A 553 -24.24 7.78 -21.17
CA CYS A 553 -24.63 8.87 -22.06
C CYS A 553 -25.36 8.41 -23.32
N SER A 554 -25.61 7.11 -23.48
CA SER A 554 -26.32 6.59 -24.64
C SER A 554 -27.83 6.89 -24.54
N PRO A 555 -28.48 7.40 -25.61
CA PRO A 555 -29.91 7.74 -25.60
C PRO A 555 -30.83 6.58 -25.19
N SER A 556 -30.40 5.33 -25.38
CA SER A 556 -31.19 4.13 -25.12
C SER A 556 -31.42 3.80 -23.64
N LEU A 557 -30.57 4.31 -22.72
CA LEU A 557 -30.70 4.06 -21.28
C LEU A 557 -31.54 5.11 -20.55
N LYS A 558 -31.74 6.30 -21.12
CA LYS A 558 -32.64 7.33 -20.55
C LYS A 558 -34.12 6.95 -20.57
N ASN A 559 -34.51 5.94 -21.36
CA ASN A 559 -35.89 5.47 -21.49
C ASN A 559 -36.21 4.23 -20.63
N ARG A 560 -35.33 3.84 -19.70
CA ARG A 560 -35.55 2.70 -18.79
C ARG A 560 -35.30 3.02 -17.31
N ALA A 561 -35.24 4.30 -16.94
CA ALA A 561 -35.21 4.74 -15.55
C ALA A 561 -36.64 5.09 -15.07
#